data_AF-A0A1I7ITF6-F1
#
_entry.id   AF-A0A1I7ITF6-F1
#
_cell.length_a   1.000
_cell.length_b   1.000
_cell.length_c   1.000
_cell.angle_alpha   90.00
_cell.angle_beta   90.00
_cell.angle_gamma   90.00
#
_symmetry.space_group_name_H-M   'P 1'
#
loop_
_entity.id
_entity.type
_entity.pdbx_description
1 polymer ?
#
loop_
_entity_poly.entity_id
_entity_poly.type
_entity_poly.pdbx_seq_one_letter_code
_entity_poly.pdbx_strand_id
1 'polypeptide(L)'
;LIRSIGKIINPKSIFITDSLYSYKTLSSYCKLNHIAIPKGKHSFKGFNIQKINSVHSNIKRFISVYRGVSTKYLANYLSLFKYIFDKIQEYPLFIQGRHPYKIKNFKGRPPIFE
;
A
#
# COMPACT_ATOMS: atom_id res chain seq x y z
N LEU A 1 7.57 -14.73 11.18
CA LEU A 1 7.29 -13.32 10.79
C LEU A 1 8.41 -12.38 11.20
N ILE A 2 8.69 -12.23 12.51
CA ILE A 2 9.72 -11.31 13.04
C ILE A 2 11.10 -11.55 12.38
N ARG A 3 11.55 -12.81 12.30
CA ARG A 3 12.85 -13.15 11.68
C ARG A 3 12.90 -12.91 10.17
N SER A 4 11.78 -13.07 9.47
CA SER A 4 11.69 -12.89 8.02
C SER A 4 11.68 -11.40 7.66
N ILE A 5 10.85 -10.62 8.37
CA ILE A 5 10.72 -9.17 8.17
C ILE A 5 11.98 -8.43 8.65
N GLY A 6 12.53 -8.82 9.81
CA GLY A 6 13.71 -8.18 10.38
C GLY A 6 14.95 -8.23 9.49
N LYS A 7 15.07 -9.24 8.61
CA LYS A 7 16.16 -9.34 7.62
C LYS A 7 16.04 -8.33 6.48
N ILE A 8 14.83 -7.86 6.18
CA ILE A 8 14.53 -6.99 5.04
C ILE A 8 14.58 -5.52 5.46
N ILE A 9 14.29 -5.23 6.74
CA ILE A 9 14.27 -3.85 7.25
C ILE A 9 15.70 -3.31 7.38
N ASN A 10 15.92 -2.11 6.85
CA ASN A 10 17.19 -1.41 7.01
C ASN A 10 17.35 -0.95 8.49
N PRO A 11 18.47 -1.23 9.17
CA PRO A 11 18.66 -0.93 10.59
C PRO A 11 18.55 0.57 10.96
N LYS A 12 18.76 1.50 10.02
CA LYS A 12 18.64 2.95 10.25
C LYS A 12 17.22 3.50 10.05
N SER A 13 16.24 2.64 9.78
CA SER A 13 14.86 3.04 9.50
C SER A 13 14.13 3.49 10.76
N ILE A 14 13.21 4.46 10.60
CA ILE A 14 12.20 4.76 11.60
C ILE A 14 11.02 3.80 11.40
N PHE A 15 10.70 3.03 12.44
CA PHE A 15 9.60 2.08 12.43
C PHE A 15 8.37 2.69 13.07
N ILE A 16 7.25 2.77 12.35
CA ILE A 16 6.01 3.41 12.81
C ILE A 16 4.90 2.38 12.79
N THR A 17 4.18 2.21 13.90
CA THR A 17 3.10 1.22 14.01
C THR A 17 1.92 1.74 14.83
N ASP A 18 0.82 1.01 14.78
CA ASP A 18 -0.18 1.06 15.84
C ASP A 18 0.43 0.50 17.15
N SER A 19 -0.09 0.94 18.28
CA SER A 19 0.41 0.62 19.62
C SER A 19 0.11 -0.82 20.09
N LEU A 20 0.07 -1.77 19.16
CA LEU A 20 -0.04 -3.18 19.45
C LEU A 20 1.29 -3.74 20.00
N TYR A 21 1.19 -4.59 21.02
CA TYR A 21 2.36 -5.10 21.76
C TYR A 21 3.34 -5.89 20.89
N SER A 22 2.85 -6.64 19.90
CA SER A 22 3.68 -7.45 19.00
C SER A 22 4.74 -6.64 18.25
N TYR A 23 4.44 -5.38 17.90
CA TYR A 23 5.39 -4.50 17.23
C TYR A 23 6.51 -4.03 18.15
N LYS A 24 6.25 -3.93 19.46
CA LYS A 24 7.27 -3.61 20.47
C LYS A 24 8.29 -4.75 20.59
N THR A 25 7.83 -6.00 20.52
CA THR A 25 8.72 -7.17 20.49
C THR A 25 9.56 -7.17 19.22
N LEU A 26 8.96 -6.85 18.06
CA LEU A 26 9.67 -6.80 16.78
C LEU A 26 10.72 -5.68 16.74
N SER A 27 10.39 -4.47 17.24
CA SER A 27 11.34 -3.36 17.28
C SER A 27 12.51 -3.63 18.21
N SER A 28 12.26 -4.24 19.36
CA SER A 28 13.31 -4.66 20.30
C SER A 28 14.24 -5.70 19.68
N TYR A 29 13.68 -6.71 18.99
CA TYR A 29 14.47 -7.74 18.32
C TYR A 29 15.34 -7.17 17.19
N CYS A 30 14.80 -6.23 16.41
CA CYS A 30 15.48 -5.64 15.26
C CYS A 30 16.29 -4.38 15.60
N LYS A 31 16.30 -3.93 16.86
CA LYS A 31 16.93 -2.68 17.33
C LYS A 31 16.52 -1.44 16.52
N LEU A 32 15.23 -1.32 16.18
CA LEU A 32 14.69 -0.24 15.36
C LEU A 32 14.25 0.96 16.21
N ASN A 33 14.37 2.16 15.66
CA ASN A 33 13.78 3.36 16.25
C ASN A 33 12.25 3.32 16.08
N HIS A 34 11.53 2.94 17.13
CA HIS A 34 10.09 2.65 17.08
C HIS A 34 9.23 3.80 17.61
N ILE A 35 8.35 4.30 16.76
CA ILE A 35 7.32 5.29 17.09
C ILE A 35 5.96 4.60 17.05
N ALA A 36 5.40 4.32 18.22
CA ALA A 36 4.07 3.77 18.35
C ALA A 36 3.01 4.88 18.43
N ILE A 37 2.01 4.83 17.56
CA ILE A 37 0.86 5.75 17.64
C ILE A 37 -0.09 5.22 18.74
N PRO A 38 -0.38 6.01 19.78
CA PRO A 38 -1.18 5.56 20.91
C PRO A 38 -2.61 5.24 20.49
N LYS A 39 -3.22 4.27 21.18
CA LYS A 39 -4.61 3.84 20.92
C LYS A 39 -5.55 5.03 21.01
N GLY A 40 -6.53 5.08 20.12
CA GLY A 40 -7.50 6.18 20.03
C GLY A 40 -6.97 7.46 19.39
N LYS A 41 -5.67 7.55 19.06
CA LYS A 41 -5.13 8.66 18.26
C LYS A 41 -4.78 8.18 16.85
N HIS A 42 -4.94 9.09 15.89
CA HIS A 42 -4.61 8.85 14.49
C HIS A 42 -3.26 9.45 14.08
N SER A 43 -2.73 10.38 14.87
CA SER A 43 -1.45 11.02 14.64
C SER A 43 -0.61 11.12 15.92
N PHE A 44 0.71 11.03 15.75
CA PHE A 44 1.68 11.20 16.83
C PHE A 44 3.03 11.65 16.27
N LYS A 45 3.65 12.67 16.88
CA LYS A 45 4.96 13.21 16.47
C LYS A 45 5.08 13.52 14.97
N GLY A 46 4.03 14.11 14.37
CA GLY A 46 3.99 14.46 12.94
C GLY A 46 3.68 13.30 11.99
N PHE A 47 3.57 12.06 12.49
CA PHE A 47 3.17 10.91 11.70
C PHE A 47 1.67 10.64 11.83
N ASN A 48 1.01 10.31 10.71
CA ASN A 48 -0.42 9.99 10.67
C ASN A 48 -0.64 8.61 10.05
N ILE A 49 -1.23 7.69 10.83
CA ILE A 49 -1.51 6.32 10.37
C ILE A 49 -2.59 6.26 9.29
N GLN A 50 -3.49 7.25 9.25
CA GLN A 50 -4.54 7.33 8.24
C GLN A 50 -3.97 7.49 6.83
N LYS A 51 -2.79 8.12 6.68
CA LYS A 51 -2.11 8.20 5.39
C LYS A 51 -1.74 6.80 4.87
N ILE A 52 -1.21 5.95 5.75
CA ILE A 52 -0.87 4.56 5.42
C ILE A 52 -2.13 3.74 5.14
N ASN A 53 -3.17 3.89 5.97
CA ASN A 53 -4.45 3.21 5.78
C ASN A 53 -5.13 3.59 4.46
N SER A 54 -5.04 4.86 4.06
CA SER A 54 -5.54 5.36 2.78
C SER A 54 -4.79 4.73 1.61
N VAL A 55 -3.45 4.73 1.63
CA VAL A 55 -2.63 4.06 0.62
C VAL A 55 -2.99 2.58 0.51
N HIS A 56 -3.09 1.87 1.64
CA HIS A 56 -3.47 0.46 1.67
C HIS A 56 -4.87 0.23 1.07
N SER A 57 -5.85 1.08 1.44
CA SER A 57 -7.21 1.01 0.88
C SER A 57 -7.22 1.24 -0.63
N ASN A 58 -6.40 2.18 -1.12
CA ASN A 58 -6.25 2.47 -2.55
C ASN A 58 -5.64 1.28 -3.31
N ILE A 59 -4.57 0.67 -2.76
CA ILE A 59 -3.97 -0.55 -3.34
C ILE A 59 -5.00 -1.67 -3.40
N LYS A 60 -5.73 -1.92 -2.30
CA LYS A 60 -6.77 -2.96 -2.24
C LYS A 60 -7.84 -2.71 -3.30
N ARG A 61 -8.32 -1.48 -3.44
CA ARG A 61 -9.30 -1.11 -4.46
C ARG A 61 -8.75 -1.29 -5.87
N PHE A 62 -7.51 -0.87 -6.11
CA PHE A 62 -6.83 -1.02 -7.39
C PHE A 62 -6.71 -2.49 -7.80
N ILE A 63 -6.22 -3.34 -6.90
CA ILE A 63 -6.03 -4.77 -7.17
C ILE A 63 -7.37 -5.51 -7.27
N SER A 64 -8.42 -5.07 -6.56
CA SER A 64 -9.72 -5.77 -6.49
C SER A 64 -10.40 -6.02 -7.84
N VAL A 65 -10.06 -5.24 -8.86
CA VAL A 65 -10.56 -5.39 -10.22
C VAL A 65 -9.90 -6.58 -10.93
N TYR A 66 -8.63 -6.86 -10.62
CA TYR A 66 -7.81 -7.86 -11.28
C TYR A 66 -7.95 -9.23 -10.61
N ARG A 67 -9.16 -9.80 -10.66
CA ARG A 67 -9.43 -11.14 -10.11
C ARG A 67 -8.84 -12.23 -11.00
N GLY A 68 -8.12 -13.19 -10.41
CA GLY A 68 -7.60 -14.38 -11.10
C GLY A 68 -6.18 -14.25 -11.66
N VAL A 69 -5.49 -13.13 -11.41
CA VAL A 69 -4.10 -12.98 -11.86
C VAL A 69 -3.16 -13.68 -10.89
N SER A 70 -2.18 -14.40 -11.44
CA SER A 70 -1.14 -15.06 -10.65
C SER A 70 -0.34 -14.03 -9.84
N THR A 71 -0.05 -14.38 -8.58
CA THR A 71 0.76 -13.57 -7.65
C THR A 71 2.16 -13.25 -8.18
N LYS A 72 2.67 -14.01 -9.17
CA LYS A 72 3.95 -13.74 -9.83
C LYS A 72 4.03 -12.35 -10.49
N TYR A 73 2.89 -11.77 -10.85
CA TYR A 73 2.80 -10.43 -11.44
C TYR A 73 2.49 -9.32 -10.42
N LEU A 74 2.39 -9.63 -9.12
CA LEU A 74 2.02 -8.66 -8.09
C LEU A 74 2.97 -7.46 -8.06
N ALA A 75 4.27 -7.69 -8.26
CA ALA A 75 5.27 -6.62 -8.34
C ALA A 75 4.94 -5.64 -9.48
N ASN A 76 4.57 -6.14 -10.67
CA ASN A 76 4.17 -5.32 -11.81
C ASN A 76 2.91 -4.50 -11.52
N TYR A 77 1.91 -5.08 -10.84
CA TYR A 77 0.72 -4.34 -10.41
C TYR A 77 1.04 -3.23 -9.42
N LEU A 78 1.95 -3.46 -8.47
CA LEU A 78 2.37 -2.44 -7.52
C LEU A 78 3.16 -1.32 -8.21
N SER A 79 3.99 -1.65 -9.20
CA SER A 79 4.68 -0.65 -10.05
C SER A 79 3.68 0.18 -10.86
N LEU A 80 2.65 -0.46 -11.43
CA LEU A 80 1.58 0.23 -12.15
C LEU A 80 0.75 1.12 -11.22
N PHE A 81 0.42 0.63 -10.02
CA PHE A 81 -0.22 1.43 -8.97
C PHE A 81 0.62 2.67 -8.65
N LYS A 82 1.92 2.50 -8.41
CA LYS A 82 2.83 3.62 -8.16
C LYS A 82 2.81 4.59 -9.34
N TYR A 83 3.01 4.13 -10.57
CA TYR A 83 3.00 4.98 -11.76
C TYR A 83 1.72 5.82 -11.88
N ILE A 84 0.55 5.18 -11.74
CA ILE A 84 -0.74 5.85 -11.84
C ILE A 84 -0.91 6.87 -10.71
N PHE A 85 -0.63 6.49 -9.46
CA PHE A 85 -0.90 7.34 -8.29
C PHE A 85 0.17 8.40 -8.02
N ASP A 86 1.39 8.22 -8.54
CA ASP A 86 2.50 9.20 -8.48
C ASP A 86 2.31 10.31 -9.52
N LYS A 87 1.88 9.96 -10.74
CA LYS A 87 1.53 10.92 -11.80
C LYS A 87 0.26 11.74 -11.52
N ILE A 88 -0.57 11.31 -10.58
CA ILE A 88 -1.81 12.01 -10.19
C ILE A 88 -1.56 13.28 -9.37
N GLN A 89 -0.33 13.53 -8.87
CA GLN A 89 -0.01 14.82 -8.24
C GLN A 89 0.10 16.00 -9.23
N GLU A 90 0.41 15.76 -10.51
CA GLU A 90 0.44 16.81 -11.55
C GLU A 90 -0.89 16.96 -12.29
N TYR A 91 -1.66 15.89 -12.40
CA TYR A 91 -2.99 15.92 -12.99
C TYR A 91 -3.91 15.06 -12.14
N PRO A 92 -4.78 15.66 -11.30
CA PRO A 92 -5.87 14.89 -10.74
C PRO A 92 -6.67 14.43 -11.94
N LEU A 93 -6.56 13.15 -12.27
CA LEU A 93 -7.48 12.52 -13.20
C LEU A 93 -8.86 12.72 -12.58
N PHE A 94 -9.52 13.80 -12.95
CA PHE A 94 -10.94 14.00 -12.81
C PHE A 94 -11.57 12.93 -13.70
N ILE A 95 -11.56 11.69 -13.23
CA ILE A 95 -12.41 10.63 -13.72
C ILE A 95 -13.80 11.05 -13.24
N GLN A 96 -14.40 12.01 -13.95
CA GLN A 96 -15.81 12.33 -13.82
C GLN A 96 -16.57 11.01 -14.02
N GLY A 97 -17.15 10.52 -12.93
CA GLY A 97 -18.30 9.62 -12.93
C GLY A 97 -18.16 8.20 -13.48
N ARG A 98 -17.10 7.82 -14.20
CA ARG A 98 -16.97 6.45 -14.74
C ARG A 98 -15.59 5.90 -14.52
N HIS A 99 -15.47 5.05 -13.49
CA HIS A 99 -14.34 4.15 -13.33
C HIS A 99 -14.26 3.23 -14.56
N PRO A 100 -13.30 3.41 -15.49
CA PRO A 100 -13.20 2.57 -16.69
C PRO A 100 -12.95 1.09 -16.33
N TYR A 101 -12.46 0.85 -15.12
CA TYR A 101 -12.22 -0.45 -14.50
C TYR A 101 -13.46 -1.12 -13.87
N LYS A 102 -14.63 -0.47 -13.85
CA LYS A 102 -15.90 -1.12 -13.46
C LYS A 102 -16.57 -1.87 -14.61
N ILE A 103 -16.06 -1.74 -15.83
CA ILE A 103 -16.60 -2.45 -17.00
C ILE A 103 -16.11 -3.90 -16.93
N LYS A 104 -17.00 -4.81 -16.55
CA LYS A 104 -16.72 -6.27 -16.45
C LYS A 104 -16.81 -7.00 -17.79
N ASN A 105 -17.25 -6.33 -18.85
CA ASN A 105 -17.42 -6.93 -20.17
C ASN A 105 -16.13 -6.76 -20.98
N PHE A 106 -15.27 -7.78 -20.89
CA PHE A 106 -14.03 -7.90 -21.66
C PHE A 106 -14.22 -8.60 -23.01
N LYS A 107 -15.41 -9.13 -23.31
CA LYS A 107 -15.70 -9.78 -24.60
C LYS A 107 -15.62 -8.75 -25.74
N GLY A 108 -14.83 -9.07 -26.76
CA GLY A 108 -14.74 -8.29 -28.00
C GLY A 108 -13.83 -7.06 -27.95
N ARG A 109 -13.03 -6.87 -26.90
CA ARG A 109 -12.02 -5.79 -26.90
C ARG A 109 -10.75 -6.23 -27.62
N PRO A 110 -10.16 -5.35 -28.44
CA PRO A 110 -8.83 -5.60 -28.96
C PRO A 110 -7.82 -5.73 -27.81
N PRO A 111 -6.78 -6.56 -27.96
CA PRO A 111 -5.72 -6.66 -26.97
C PRO A 111 -5.07 -5.27 -26.78
N ILE A 112 -4.79 -4.93 -25.52
CA ILE A 112 -4.24 -3.61 -25.14
C ILE A 112 -2.76 -3.49 -25.53
N PHE A 113 -2.12 -4.62 -25.81
CA PHE A 113 -0.75 -4.72 -26.25
C PHE A 113 -0.73 -5.66 -27.46
N GLU A 114 -0.04 -5.25 -28.52
CA GLU A 114 0.32 -6.10 -29.66
C GLU A 114 1.30 -7.20 -29.25
#